data_AF-A0A7W0ZXQ3-F1
#
_entry.id   AF-A0A7W0ZXQ3-F1
#
_cell.length_a   1.000
_cell.length_b   1.000
_cell.length_c   1.000
_cell.angle_alpha   90.00
_cell.angle_beta   90.00
_cell.angle_gamma   90.00
#
_symmetry.space_group_name_H-M   'P 1'
#
loop_
_entity.id
_entity.type
_entity.pdbx_description
1 polymer ?
#
loop_
_entity_poly.entity_id
_entity_poly.type
_entity_poly.pdbx_seq_one_letter_code
_entity_poly.pdbx_strand_id
1 'polypeptide(L)'
;MDLSRIALSITLAACSSASPAAERPEQPPQLPPDASIDAPAPDASAPQAVIDAPAWVFRYSTADRKETWTLRHVGGSAMLVVESASGSLTYLGTAVAGPSLALDVSTGSAKMTLECKPAKRSLSAKCNDAKAKPVEVLDCFHKGFKEPMPFGAAPGVEYTVAPGCNGYRLVTP
;
A
#
# COMPACT_ATOMS: atom_id res chain seq x y z
N MET A 1 -9.59 11.53 68.44
CA MET A 1 -8.25 11.45 69.09
C MET A 1 -7.29 10.87 68.05
N ASP A 2 -5.99 11.18 68.19
CA ASP A 2 -4.96 11.22 67.14
C ASP A 2 -5.26 12.25 66.03
N LEU A 3 -4.47 13.32 65.79
CA LEU A 3 -3.02 13.61 65.82
C LEU A 3 -2.17 12.96 64.72
N SER A 4 -1.82 13.77 63.72
CA SER A 4 -0.45 14.05 63.20
C SER A 4 -0.45 14.27 61.68
N ARG A 5 0.40 15.08 61.05
CA ARG A 5 1.32 16.20 61.41
C ARG A 5 1.55 16.95 60.07
N ILE A 6 1.31 18.26 59.96
CA ILE A 6 2.34 19.33 60.02
C ILE A 6 3.60 18.96 59.18
N ALA A 7 3.85 19.44 57.96
CA ALA A 7 3.90 20.81 57.37
C ALA A 7 5.30 21.48 57.40
N LEU A 8 5.60 22.28 56.37
CA LEU A 8 6.77 23.17 56.17
C LEU A 8 8.16 22.49 56.04
N SER A 9 9.23 23.10 55.50
CA SER A 9 9.41 24.06 54.39
C SER A 9 10.90 24.50 54.32
N ILE A 10 11.32 25.00 53.15
CA ILE A 10 12.41 25.97 52.94
C ILE A 10 13.88 25.47 52.94
N THR A 11 14.56 25.94 51.88
CA THR A 11 15.97 25.92 51.46
C THR A 11 17.05 26.22 52.50
N LEU A 12 18.30 25.81 52.19
CA LEU A 12 19.50 26.60 52.52
C LEU A 12 20.57 26.49 51.41
N ALA A 13 21.53 27.43 51.39
CA ALA A 13 22.38 27.74 50.25
C ALA A 13 23.89 27.43 50.45
N ALA A 14 24.66 27.73 49.40
CA ALA A 14 26.09 27.51 49.14
C ALA A 14 27.12 27.86 50.24
N CYS A 15 28.32 27.27 50.10
CA CYS A 15 29.62 27.86 50.51
C CYS A 15 30.81 27.29 49.70
N SER A 16 31.91 28.05 49.61
CA SER A 16 33.11 27.81 48.76
C SER A 16 34.41 27.88 49.62
N SER A 17 35.68 27.74 49.17
CA SER A 17 36.37 28.02 47.88
C SER A 17 37.76 27.31 47.79
N ALA A 18 38.51 27.59 46.71
CA ALA A 18 39.98 27.43 46.48
C ALA A 18 40.48 26.07 45.91
N SER A 19 41.28 25.92 44.82
CA SER A 19 42.24 26.74 43.99
C SER A 19 43.73 26.33 44.21
N PRO A 20 44.69 26.49 43.26
CA PRO A 20 44.63 26.68 41.78
C PRO A 20 45.73 25.92 40.94
N ALA A 21 45.76 26.18 39.61
CA ALA A 21 46.85 25.93 38.62
C ALA A 21 47.15 24.45 38.19
N ALA A 22 47.62 24.15 36.96
CA ALA A 22 48.08 24.97 35.83
C ALA A 22 47.66 24.37 34.46
N GLU A 23 47.78 25.16 33.39
CA GLU A 23 47.37 24.79 32.01
C GLU A 23 48.22 23.71 31.33
N ARG A 24 47.56 22.86 30.53
CA ARG A 24 48.16 22.18 29.37
C ARG A 24 47.09 22.08 28.25
N PRO A 25 47.35 22.60 27.03
CA PRO A 25 46.34 22.61 25.96
C PRO A 25 46.46 21.38 25.05
N GLU A 26 45.69 20.32 25.32
CA GLU A 26 45.62 19.15 24.42
C GLU A 26 44.17 18.57 24.33
N GLN A 27 43.56 18.81 23.15
CA GLN A 27 42.55 17.99 22.48
C GLN A 27 41.12 17.86 23.08
N PRO A 28 40.05 18.24 22.34
CA PRO A 28 38.67 17.96 22.74
C PRO A 28 38.37 16.45 22.75
N PRO A 29 37.69 15.91 23.78
CA PRO A 29 37.08 14.59 23.70
C PRO A 29 36.04 14.57 22.58
N GLN A 30 36.19 13.65 21.63
CA GLN A 30 35.23 13.47 20.55
C GLN A 30 33.85 13.14 21.13
N LEU A 31 32.82 13.89 20.70
CA LEU A 31 31.44 13.47 20.90
C LEU A 31 31.27 12.05 20.34
N PRO A 32 30.54 11.15 21.02
CA PRO A 32 30.15 9.90 20.40
C PRO A 32 29.38 10.25 19.11
N PRO A 33 29.72 9.66 17.96
CA PRO A 33 29.05 9.98 16.72
C PRO A 33 27.56 9.72 16.89
N ASP A 34 26.74 10.62 16.35
CA ASP A 34 25.29 10.47 16.28
C ASP A 34 24.97 9.02 15.92
N ALA A 35 24.31 8.33 16.85
CA ALA A 35 23.51 7.17 16.52
C ALA A 35 22.32 7.67 15.71
N SER A 36 22.60 8.08 14.47
CA SER A 36 21.60 8.31 13.45
C SER A 36 20.86 6.99 13.33
N ILE A 37 19.69 6.93 13.95
CA ILE A 37 18.66 5.96 13.58
C ILE A 37 18.09 6.48 12.26
N ASP A 38 18.95 6.44 11.24
CA ASP A 38 18.56 6.15 9.88
C ASP A 38 18.04 4.71 9.94
N ALA A 39 16.82 4.57 10.47
CA ALA A 39 16.03 3.39 10.22
C ALA A 39 15.89 3.38 8.70
N PRO A 40 16.50 2.44 7.97
CA PRO A 40 16.40 2.42 6.53
C PRO A 40 14.92 2.44 6.22
N ALA A 41 14.46 3.47 5.51
CA ALA A 41 13.12 3.47 4.94
C ALA A 41 12.99 2.09 4.27
N PRO A 42 11.98 1.28 4.63
CA PRO A 42 11.94 -0.10 4.20
C PRO A 42 12.00 -0.08 2.68
N ASP A 43 13.09 -0.62 2.14
CA ASP A 43 13.39 -0.61 0.72
C ASP A 43 12.44 -1.62 0.10
N ALA A 44 11.21 -1.15 -0.10
CA ALA A 44 10.02 -1.96 -0.33
C ALA A 44 9.99 -2.39 -1.79
N SER A 45 11.03 -3.10 -2.20
CA SER A 45 10.96 -4.03 -3.31
C SER A 45 9.94 -5.10 -2.94
N ALA A 46 8.98 -5.33 -3.84
CA ALA A 46 7.98 -6.37 -3.64
C ALA A 46 8.68 -7.73 -3.42
N PRO A 47 8.26 -8.59 -2.48
CA PRO A 47 8.81 -9.92 -2.34
C PRO A 47 8.78 -10.66 -3.67
N GLN A 48 9.89 -11.28 -4.10
CA GLN A 48 9.98 -11.90 -5.43
C GLN A 48 8.81 -12.85 -5.74
N ALA A 49 8.35 -13.60 -4.73
CA ALA A 49 7.18 -14.46 -4.82
C ALA A 49 5.89 -13.72 -5.28
N VAL A 50 5.64 -12.46 -4.88
CA VAL A 50 4.47 -11.69 -5.33
C VAL A 50 4.67 -11.06 -6.72
N ILE A 51 5.92 -10.85 -7.14
CA ILE A 51 6.25 -10.47 -8.53
C ILE A 51 5.94 -11.64 -9.47
N ASP A 52 6.31 -12.86 -9.07
CA ASP A 52 6.10 -14.08 -9.87
C ASP A 52 4.69 -14.66 -9.77
N ALA A 53 3.89 -14.24 -8.78
CA ALA A 53 2.52 -14.68 -8.59
C ALA A 53 1.62 -14.36 -9.80
N PRO A 54 0.59 -15.18 -10.10
CA PRO A 54 -0.30 -14.97 -11.24
C PRO A 54 -0.92 -13.57 -11.29
N ALA A 55 -0.90 -12.96 -12.48
CA ALA A 55 -1.44 -11.64 -12.71
C ALA A 55 -2.95 -11.67 -12.99
N TRP A 56 -3.69 -10.96 -12.16
CA TRP A 56 -5.08 -10.60 -12.37
C TRP A 56 -5.12 -9.16 -12.92
N VAL A 57 -5.76 -8.96 -14.06
CA VAL A 57 -5.70 -7.70 -14.82
C VAL A 57 -7.09 -7.16 -15.10
N PHE A 58 -7.27 -5.89 -14.80
CA PHE A 58 -8.42 -5.08 -15.20
C PHE A 58 -7.93 -3.87 -16.00
N ARG A 59 -8.64 -3.50 -17.08
CA ARG A 59 -8.35 -2.32 -17.90
C ARG A 59 -9.58 -1.43 -17.96
N TYR A 60 -9.39 -0.13 -17.75
CA TYR A 60 -10.43 0.88 -17.92
C TYR A 60 -10.07 1.73 -19.13
N SER A 61 -10.93 1.75 -20.15
CA SER A 61 -10.58 2.25 -21.49
C SER A 61 -11.72 3.09 -22.07
N THR A 62 -11.77 4.37 -21.69
CA THR A 62 -12.72 5.37 -22.19
C THR A 62 -12.00 6.47 -22.98
N ALA A 63 -12.76 7.43 -23.52
CA ALA A 63 -12.18 8.61 -24.18
C ALA A 63 -11.31 9.44 -23.22
N ASP A 64 -11.78 9.66 -21.99
CA ASP A 64 -11.16 10.57 -21.02
C ASP A 64 -10.15 9.89 -20.09
N ARG A 65 -10.22 8.55 -19.93
CA ARG A 65 -9.44 7.80 -18.95
C ARG A 65 -9.01 6.45 -19.49
N LYS A 66 -7.70 6.19 -19.46
CA LYS A 66 -7.08 4.91 -19.81
C LYS A 66 -6.16 4.47 -18.68
N GLU A 67 -6.48 3.33 -18.08
CA GLU A 67 -5.69 2.73 -17.00
C GLU A 67 -5.65 1.20 -17.10
N THR A 68 -4.50 0.61 -16.76
CA THR A 68 -4.33 -0.83 -16.56
C THR A 68 -4.01 -1.09 -15.10
N TRP A 69 -4.80 -1.93 -14.45
CA TRP A 69 -4.66 -2.33 -13.06
C TRP A 69 -4.23 -3.80 -13.03
N THR A 70 -3.02 -4.07 -12.54
CA THR A 70 -2.45 -5.43 -12.44
C THR A 70 -2.27 -5.80 -10.98
N LEU A 71 -3.09 -6.72 -10.50
CA LEU A 71 -3.06 -7.29 -9.16
C LEU A 71 -2.28 -8.62 -9.17
N ARG A 72 -1.37 -8.77 -8.20
CA ARG A 72 -0.71 -10.03 -7.86
C ARG A 72 -0.75 -10.22 -6.33
N HIS A 73 -0.97 -11.44 -5.87
CA HIS A 73 -0.94 -11.75 -4.44
C HIS A 73 -0.51 -13.19 -4.18
N VAL A 74 0.23 -13.42 -3.09
CA VAL A 74 0.61 -14.76 -2.61
C VAL A 74 1.05 -14.69 -1.15
N GLY A 75 0.75 -15.73 -0.36
CA GLY A 75 1.36 -15.92 0.96
C GLY A 75 1.17 -14.77 1.96
N GLY A 76 0.05 -14.05 1.90
CA GLY A 76 -0.21 -12.88 2.75
C GLY A 76 0.23 -11.54 2.17
N SER A 77 0.98 -11.53 1.07
CA SER A 77 1.51 -10.33 0.39
C SER A 77 0.70 -9.96 -0.84
N ALA A 78 0.58 -8.66 -1.11
CA ALA A 78 -0.10 -8.10 -2.27
C ALA A 78 0.77 -7.06 -3.00
N MET A 79 0.67 -7.04 -4.33
CA MET A 79 1.16 -5.97 -5.19
C MET A 79 0.06 -5.58 -6.18
N LEU A 80 -0.19 -4.27 -6.30
CA LEU A 80 -1.09 -3.69 -7.30
C LEU A 80 -0.33 -2.63 -8.08
N VAL A 81 -0.18 -2.83 -9.39
CA VAL A 81 0.39 -1.85 -10.30
C VAL A 81 -0.74 -1.15 -11.04
N VAL A 82 -0.77 0.18 -11.01
CA VAL A 82 -1.72 1.01 -11.75
C VAL A 82 -0.97 1.83 -12.78
N GLU A 83 -1.09 1.44 -14.04
CA GLU A 83 -0.53 2.15 -15.20
C GLU A 83 -1.56 3.11 -15.76
N SER A 84 -1.14 4.34 -16.07
CA SER A 84 -2.00 5.44 -16.50
C SER A 84 -1.25 6.36 -17.48
N ALA A 85 -1.94 7.31 -18.11
CA ALA A 85 -1.31 8.35 -18.93
C ALA A 85 -0.29 9.21 -18.14
N SER A 86 -0.42 9.31 -16.81
CA SER A 86 0.51 9.99 -15.91
C SER A 86 1.71 9.15 -15.47
N GLY A 87 1.81 7.88 -15.91
CA GLY A 87 2.85 6.93 -15.49
C GLY A 87 2.29 5.74 -14.71
N SER A 88 3.18 4.98 -14.07
CA SER A 88 2.86 3.77 -13.30
C SER A 88 3.08 3.99 -11.81
N LEU A 89 2.14 3.50 -10.99
CA LEU A 89 2.20 3.50 -9.53
C LEU A 89 2.11 2.07 -9.00
N THR A 90 3.14 1.63 -8.27
CA THR A 90 3.17 0.32 -7.61
C THR A 90 2.79 0.47 -6.14
N TYR A 91 1.67 -0.13 -5.75
CA TYR A 91 1.22 -0.25 -4.37
C TYR A 91 1.60 -1.63 -3.82
N LEU A 92 2.11 -1.66 -2.59
CA LEU A 92 2.48 -2.88 -1.88
C LEU A 92 1.78 -2.96 -0.53
N GLY A 93 1.52 -4.18 -0.08
CA GLY A 93 0.90 -4.41 1.23
C GLY A 93 0.46 -5.86 1.40
N THR A 94 -0.69 -6.06 2.04
CA THR A 94 -1.14 -7.37 2.49
C THR A 94 -2.37 -7.88 1.74
N ALA A 95 -2.45 -9.20 1.63
CA ALA A 95 -3.58 -9.95 1.07
C ALA A 95 -4.08 -10.96 2.10
N VAL A 96 -5.28 -10.74 2.64
CA VAL A 96 -5.94 -11.69 3.53
C VAL A 96 -6.96 -12.50 2.72
N ALA A 97 -6.67 -13.79 2.52
CA ALA A 97 -7.53 -14.70 1.78
C ALA A 97 -8.52 -15.42 2.71
N GLY A 98 -9.79 -15.47 2.28
CA GLY A 98 -10.89 -16.18 2.93
C GLY A 98 -12.04 -16.36 1.94
N PRO A 99 -13.32 -16.28 2.36
CA PRO A 99 -14.47 -16.23 1.46
C PRO A 99 -14.44 -15.02 0.49
N SER A 100 -13.71 -13.97 0.87
CA SER A 100 -13.28 -12.85 0.05
C SER A 100 -11.77 -12.66 0.20
N LEU A 101 -11.16 -11.98 -0.77
CA LEU A 101 -9.79 -11.52 -0.71
C LEU A 101 -9.81 -10.04 -0.30
N ALA A 102 -9.34 -9.71 0.90
CA ALA A 102 -9.15 -8.33 1.34
C ALA A 102 -7.71 -7.91 1.04
N LEU A 103 -7.54 -6.74 0.40
CA LEU A 103 -6.25 -6.15 0.06
C LEU A 103 -6.13 -4.80 0.74
N ASP A 104 -5.06 -4.58 1.50
CA ASP A 104 -4.65 -3.26 1.98
C ASP A 104 -3.25 -2.97 1.45
N VAL A 105 -3.15 -2.03 0.51
CA VAL A 105 -1.94 -1.73 -0.25
C VAL A 105 -1.66 -0.23 -0.28
N SER A 106 -0.38 0.14 -0.33
CA SER A 106 0.05 1.53 -0.23
C SER A 106 1.31 1.83 -1.05
N THR A 107 1.46 3.10 -1.41
CA THR A 107 2.74 3.71 -1.78
C THR A 107 3.24 4.54 -0.59
N GLY A 108 4.41 5.17 -0.70
CA GLY A 108 4.88 6.15 0.29
C GLY A 108 3.99 7.39 0.45
N SER A 109 3.00 7.61 -0.44
CA SER A 109 2.13 8.81 -0.45
C SER A 109 0.63 8.53 -0.54
N ALA A 110 0.21 7.29 -0.82
CA ALA A 110 -1.21 6.94 -1.01
C ALA A 110 -1.53 5.56 -0.43
N LYS A 111 -2.77 5.38 0.06
CA LYS A 111 -3.29 4.09 0.53
C LYS A 111 -4.55 3.70 -0.22
N MET A 112 -4.73 2.39 -0.41
CA MET A 112 -5.85 1.82 -1.13
C MET A 112 -6.27 0.48 -0.50
N THR A 113 -7.56 0.36 -0.24
CA THR A 113 -8.17 -0.90 0.21
C THR A 113 -9.08 -1.41 -0.90
N LEU A 114 -8.97 -2.70 -1.23
CA LEU A 114 -9.85 -3.39 -2.16
C LEU A 114 -10.47 -4.60 -1.46
N GLU A 115 -11.78 -4.74 -1.56
CA GLU A 115 -12.48 -5.98 -1.20
C GLU A 115 -12.79 -6.74 -2.48
N CYS A 116 -12.18 -7.91 -2.68
CA CYS A 116 -12.33 -8.72 -3.87
C CYS A 116 -13.14 -9.99 -3.56
N LYS A 117 -14.11 -10.33 -4.42
CA LYS A 117 -14.89 -11.57 -4.30
C LYS A 117 -14.69 -12.43 -5.55
N PRO A 118 -14.35 -13.73 -5.42
CA PRO A 118 -14.39 -14.65 -6.54
C PRO A 118 -15.80 -14.68 -7.15
N ALA A 119 -15.90 -14.47 -8.45
CA ALA A 119 -17.16 -14.38 -9.17
C ALA A 119 -17.06 -14.98 -10.57
N LYS A 120 -18.21 -15.37 -11.12
CA LYS A 120 -18.35 -15.81 -12.51
C LYS A 120 -19.04 -14.74 -13.33
N ARG A 121 -18.38 -14.22 -14.36
CA ARG A 121 -18.98 -13.26 -15.31
C ARG A 121 -19.03 -13.83 -16.71
N SER A 122 -20.16 -13.68 -17.41
CA SER A 122 -20.27 -14.03 -18.82
C SER A 122 -19.52 -13.00 -19.66
N LEU A 123 -18.29 -13.31 -20.07
CA LEU A 123 -17.42 -12.42 -20.83
C LEU A 123 -16.90 -13.12 -22.09
N SER A 124 -16.71 -12.36 -23.17
CA SER A 124 -16.06 -12.82 -24.39
C SER A 124 -15.23 -11.67 -24.99
N ALA A 125 -14.46 -11.95 -26.04
CA ALA A 125 -13.72 -10.93 -26.79
C ALA A 125 -14.63 -9.88 -27.45
N LYS A 126 -15.91 -10.23 -27.66
CA LYS A 126 -16.94 -9.36 -28.22
C LYS A 126 -17.74 -8.73 -27.08
N CYS A 127 -17.89 -7.41 -27.11
CA CYS A 127 -18.78 -6.72 -26.20
C CYS A 127 -20.23 -7.13 -26.43
N ASN A 128 -21.04 -7.13 -25.36
CA ASN A 128 -22.48 -7.44 -25.42
C ASN A 128 -22.82 -8.80 -26.04
N ASP A 129 -21.88 -9.75 -25.99
CA ASP A 129 -22.08 -11.11 -26.51
C ASP A 129 -23.02 -11.90 -25.61
N ALA A 130 -24.29 -11.98 -26.01
CA ALA A 130 -25.32 -12.77 -25.32
C ALA A 130 -25.01 -14.28 -25.25
N LYS A 131 -23.98 -14.78 -25.95
CA LYS A 131 -23.51 -16.17 -25.91
C LYS A 131 -22.19 -16.33 -25.15
N ALA A 132 -21.70 -15.28 -24.51
CA ALA A 132 -20.49 -15.31 -23.69
C ALA A 132 -20.59 -16.37 -22.59
N LYS A 133 -19.51 -17.15 -22.44
CA LYS A 133 -19.41 -18.16 -21.37
C LYS A 133 -18.99 -17.50 -20.06
N PRO A 134 -19.45 -18.01 -18.90
CA PRO A 134 -18.93 -17.59 -17.62
C PRO A 134 -17.42 -17.88 -17.50
N VAL A 135 -16.66 -16.88 -17.07
CA VAL A 135 -15.25 -16.98 -16.69
C VAL A 135 -15.06 -16.56 -15.23
N GLU A 136 -14.06 -17.12 -14.56
CA GLU A 136 -13.69 -16.72 -13.20
C GLU A 136 -13.02 -15.33 -13.22
N VAL A 137 -13.44 -14.47 -12.32
CA VAL A 137 -12.87 -13.14 -12.06
C VAL A 137 -12.78 -12.88 -10.56
N LEU A 138 -11.93 -11.92 -10.17
CA LEU A 138 -11.97 -11.28 -8.87
C LEU A 138 -12.72 -9.95 -9.02
N ASP A 139 -13.97 -9.89 -8.55
CA ASP A 139 -14.77 -8.67 -8.50
C ASP A 139 -14.28 -7.81 -7.32
N CYS A 140 -13.40 -6.85 -7.61
CA CYS A 140 -12.76 -5.99 -6.62
C CYS A 140 -13.49 -4.64 -6.50
N PHE A 141 -13.99 -4.34 -5.30
CA PHE A 141 -14.65 -3.08 -4.98
C PHE A 141 -13.61 -2.04 -4.54
N HIS A 142 -13.60 -0.88 -5.20
CA HIS A 142 -12.84 0.31 -4.79
C HIS A 142 -13.82 1.47 -4.58
N LYS A 143 -13.70 2.20 -3.47
CA LYS A 143 -14.63 3.29 -3.07
C LYS A 143 -14.84 4.39 -4.12
N GLY A 144 -13.92 4.54 -5.08
CA GLY A 144 -14.03 5.51 -6.18
C GLY A 144 -14.83 5.02 -7.40
N PHE A 145 -15.30 3.78 -7.41
CA PHE A 145 -16.09 3.20 -8.51
C PHE A 145 -17.50 2.81 -8.02
N LYS A 146 -18.50 2.99 -8.88
CA LYS A 146 -19.91 2.64 -8.58
C LYS A 146 -20.18 1.13 -8.69
N GLU A 147 -19.39 0.44 -9.50
CA GLU A 147 -19.48 -1.00 -9.75
C GLU A 147 -18.11 -1.65 -9.46
N PRO A 148 -18.06 -2.92 -9.03
CA PRO A 148 -16.80 -3.63 -8.84
C PRO A 148 -16.02 -3.75 -10.17
N MET A 149 -14.70 -3.68 -10.06
CA MET A 149 -13.77 -3.90 -11.16
C MET A 149 -13.52 -5.42 -11.27
N PRO A 150 -13.95 -6.10 -12.34
CA PRO A 150 -13.67 -7.51 -12.54
C PRO A 150 -12.22 -7.68 -13.04
N PHE A 151 -11.33 -8.16 -12.20
CA PHE A 151 -10.01 -8.58 -12.63
C PHE A 151 -10.08 -10.01 -13.15
N GLY A 152 -9.68 -10.25 -14.40
CA GLY A 152 -9.53 -11.60 -14.97
C GLY A 152 -8.07 -12.01 -15.01
N ALA A 153 -7.78 -13.31 -15.16
CA ALA A 153 -6.41 -13.75 -15.44
C ALA A 153 -5.85 -13.05 -16.70
N ALA A 154 -4.56 -12.73 -16.70
CA ALA A 154 -3.89 -12.08 -17.83
C ALA A 154 -4.21 -12.79 -19.17
N PRO A 155 -4.53 -12.06 -20.26
CA PRO A 155 -4.34 -10.61 -20.44
C PRO A 155 -5.42 -9.70 -19.81
N GLY A 156 -6.47 -10.27 -19.20
CA GLY A 156 -7.42 -9.56 -18.33
C GLY A 156 -8.81 -9.28 -18.92
N VAL A 157 -9.56 -8.46 -18.19
CA VAL A 157 -10.85 -7.91 -18.59
C VAL A 157 -10.69 -6.41 -18.86
N GLU A 158 -11.32 -5.91 -19.94
CA GLU A 158 -11.38 -4.49 -20.25
C GLU A 158 -12.81 -3.98 -20.15
N TYR A 159 -13.04 -2.93 -19.35
CA TYR A 159 -14.21 -2.07 -19.47
C TYR A 159 -13.92 -1.02 -20.54
N THR A 160 -14.80 -0.90 -21.54
CA THR A 160 -14.67 0.15 -22.56
C THR A 160 -16.01 0.77 -22.94
N VAL A 161 -15.94 2.04 -23.35
CA VAL A 161 -17.06 2.83 -23.86
C VAL A 161 -16.67 3.37 -25.23
N ALA A 162 -17.21 2.76 -26.27
CA ALA A 162 -16.94 3.04 -27.68
C ALA A 162 -18.20 2.84 -28.54
N PRO A 163 -18.26 3.39 -29.76
CA PRO A 163 -19.36 3.08 -30.69
C PRO A 163 -19.51 1.57 -30.89
N GLY A 164 -20.70 1.03 -30.57
CA GLY A 164 -20.99 -0.40 -30.66
C GLY A 164 -20.50 -1.26 -29.49
N CYS A 165 -19.83 -0.70 -28.49
CA CYS A 165 -19.40 -1.41 -27.28
C CYS A 165 -19.49 -0.54 -26.03
N ASN A 166 -20.31 -0.93 -25.06
CA ASN A 166 -20.35 -0.30 -23.74
C ASN A 166 -20.44 -1.41 -22.69
N GLY A 167 -19.38 -1.60 -21.91
CA GLY A 167 -19.30 -2.64 -20.88
C GLY A 167 -17.98 -3.39 -20.88
N TYR A 168 -18.01 -4.60 -20.30
CA TYR A 168 -16.83 -5.44 -20.10
C TYR A 168 -16.64 -6.43 -21.26
N ARG A 169 -15.38 -6.66 -21.65
CA ARG A 169 -14.95 -7.72 -22.57
C ARG A 169 -13.70 -8.43 -22.04
N LEU A 170 -13.48 -9.68 -22.47
CA LEU A 170 -12.16 -10.30 -22.35
C LEU A 170 -11.19 -9.60 -23.29
N VAL A 171 -9.99 -9.35 -22.79
CA VAL A 171 -8.85 -9.06 -23.66
C VAL A 171 -8.40 -10.40 -24.28
N THR A 172 -8.12 -10.41 -25.58
CA THR A 172 -7.41 -11.52 -26.22
C THR A 172 -5.91 -11.23 -26.26
N PRO A 173 -5.05 -12.26 -26.17
CA PRO A 173 -3.63 -12.12 -26.50
C PRO A 173 -3.42 -11.56 -27.93
#